data_AF-A0AAW2SAE3-F1
#
_entry.id   AF-A0AAW2SAE3-F1
#
_cell.length_a   1.000
_cell.length_b   1.000
_cell.length_c   1.000
_cell.angle_alpha   90.00
_cell.angle_beta   90.00
_cell.angle_gamma   90.00
#
_symmetry.space_group_name_H-M   'P 1'
#
loop_
_entity.id
_entity.type
_entity.pdbx_description
1 polymer ?
#
loop_
_entity_poly.entity_id
_entity_poly.type
_entity_poly.pdbx_seq_one_letter_code
_entity_poly.pdbx_strand_id
1 'polypeptide(L)'
;MAKRSNYKTLGLKPHPLSKVKRLEMADKAVTIRTRKFMTNRLLSRKQFVIDVLHPGRPNVSKAELKEKLARMYEVKDPNAIFVFKFRTHFGGGKSTGFGLIYDSVENAKKYEPKYRLIRNGLDTKVEKSRKQMKERKNRAKKIRGVKKTKAGDAAKARRNELLRIVLFCV
;
A
#
# COMPACT_ATOMS: atom_id res chain seq x y z
N MET A 1 1.12 64.21 -4.16
CA MET A 1 2.60 64.13 -4.17
C MET A 1 3.02 63.30 -2.96
N ALA A 2 3.29 62.00 -3.13
CA ALA A 2 4.64 61.40 -3.24
C ALA A 2 5.37 61.37 -1.87
N LYS A 3 5.90 60.26 -1.35
CA LYS A 3 6.67 59.20 -2.01
C LYS A 3 6.51 57.85 -1.29
N ARG A 4 6.31 56.79 -2.07
CA ARG A 4 6.46 55.38 -1.70
C ARG A 4 7.88 55.11 -1.18
N SER A 5 8.00 54.50 0.00
CA SER A 5 9.26 53.95 0.50
C SER A 5 9.56 52.62 -0.22
N ASN A 6 10.50 52.69 -1.16
CA ASN A 6 11.08 51.57 -1.89
C ASN A 6 11.91 50.69 -0.93
N TYR A 7 11.41 49.50 -0.57
CA TYR A 7 12.27 48.44 -0.07
C TYR A 7 12.90 47.73 -1.27
N LYS A 8 14.18 48.03 -1.47
CA LYS A 8 15.04 47.49 -2.53
C LYS A 8 15.11 45.96 -2.39
N THR A 9 14.56 45.24 -3.36
CA THR A 9 14.73 43.81 -3.53
C THR A 9 16.18 43.52 -3.91
N LEU A 10 17.02 43.18 -2.92
CA LEU A 10 18.32 42.59 -3.20
C LEU A 10 18.07 41.14 -3.61
N GLY A 11 18.13 40.91 -4.93
CA GLY A 11 18.15 39.59 -5.52
C GLY A 11 19.36 38.80 -5.05
N LEU A 12 19.18 38.01 -4.00
CA LEU A 12 20.05 36.89 -3.68
C LEU A 12 19.61 35.72 -4.57
N LYS A 13 20.42 35.42 -5.58
CA LYS A 13 20.31 34.17 -6.34
C LYS A 13 20.34 33.01 -5.32
N PRO A 14 19.43 32.02 -5.36
CA PRO A 14 19.58 30.85 -4.53
C PRO A 14 20.86 30.12 -4.95
N HIS A 15 21.87 30.15 -4.09
CA HIS A 15 23.05 29.32 -4.24
C HIS A 15 22.61 27.85 -4.30
N PRO A 16 23.21 27.02 -5.18
CA PRO A 16 22.92 25.59 -5.17
C PRO A 16 23.23 25.09 -3.78
N LEU A 17 22.28 24.40 -3.14
CA LEU A 17 22.48 23.69 -1.89
C LEU A 17 23.68 22.75 -2.08
N SER A 18 24.86 23.28 -1.76
CA SER A 18 26.12 22.60 -1.74
C SER A 18 25.96 21.48 -0.73
N LYS A 19 25.70 20.29 -1.26
CA LYS A 19 26.22 19.01 -0.78
C LYS A 19 26.55 19.07 0.70
N VAL A 20 25.51 19.20 1.54
CA VAL A 20 25.69 18.97 2.98
C VAL A 20 26.09 17.51 3.02
N LYS A 21 27.38 17.31 3.31
CA LYS A 21 28.05 16.03 3.44
C LYS A 21 27.23 15.28 4.48
N ARG A 22 26.26 14.50 4.00
CA ARG A 22 25.31 13.77 4.83
C ARG A 22 26.19 12.76 5.55
N LEU A 23 26.39 12.99 6.83
CA LEU A 23 27.17 12.10 7.68
C LEU A 23 26.62 10.69 7.46
N GLU A 24 27.42 9.82 6.86
CA GLU A 24 27.16 8.38 6.79
C GLU A 24 27.16 7.87 8.24
N MET A 25 25.98 7.91 8.85
CA MET A 25 25.72 7.16 10.06
C MET A 25 25.74 5.70 9.62
N ALA A 26 26.85 5.02 9.92
CA ALA A 26 27.03 3.58 9.72
C ALA A 26 25.69 2.85 9.87
N ASP A 27 25.33 2.05 8.87
CA ASP A 27 24.10 1.27 8.81
C ASP A 27 23.93 0.46 10.10
N LYS A 28 23.24 1.03 11.08
CA LYS A 28 22.99 0.36 12.36
C LYS A 28 22.23 -0.91 12.03
N ALA A 29 22.89 -2.04 12.25
CA ALA A 29 22.45 -3.34 11.77
C ALA A 29 21.05 -3.65 12.33
N VAL A 30 20.08 -3.76 11.43
CA VAL A 30 18.73 -4.24 11.77
C VAL A 30 18.75 -5.76 11.73
N THR A 31 18.56 -6.36 12.90
CA THR A 31 18.52 -7.82 13.07
C THR A 31 17.07 -8.29 13.16
N ILE A 32 16.74 -9.30 12.37
CA ILE A 32 15.42 -9.92 12.35
C ILE A 32 15.50 -11.25 13.09
N ARG A 33 14.61 -11.45 14.07
CA ARG A 33 14.41 -12.73 14.74
C ARG A 33 12.99 -13.22 14.46
N THR A 34 12.85 -14.47 14.07
CA THR A 34 11.55 -15.11 13.87
C THR A 34 11.21 -16.00 15.04
N ARG A 35 9.96 -15.92 15.53
CA ARG A 35 9.42 -16.74 16.62
C ARG A 35 8.17 -17.46 16.15
N LYS A 36 7.87 -18.61 16.75
CA LYS A 36 6.65 -19.40 16.49
C LYS A 36 6.43 -19.66 14.99
N PHE A 37 7.45 -20.19 14.33
CA PHE A 37 7.40 -20.50 12.91
C PHE A 37 6.55 -21.76 12.69
N MET A 38 5.55 -21.65 11.82
CA MET A 38 4.61 -22.73 11.52
C MET A 38 4.38 -22.79 10.02
N THR A 39 4.43 -23.99 9.46
CA THR A 39 4.10 -24.27 8.06
C THR A 39 2.64 -24.68 7.96
N ASN A 40 1.83 -23.88 7.26
CA ASN A 40 0.42 -24.18 7.03
C ASN A 40 0.23 -24.64 5.58
N ARG A 41 0.03 -25.95 5.40
CA ARG A 41 -0.14 -26.55 4.07
C ARG A 41 -1.50 -26.27 3.43
N LEU A 42 -2.56 -26.15 4.23
CA LEU A 42 -3.93 -25.87 3.74
C LEU A 42 -4.00 -24.53 2.99
N LEU A 43 -3.22 -23.56 3.46
CA LEU A 43 -3.14 -22.21 2.88
C LEU A 43 -1.86 -21.97 2.07
N SER A 44 -1.04 -23.01 1.90
CA SER A 44 0.27 -22.96 1.21
C SER A 44 1.11 -21.75 1.63
N ARG A 45 1.25 -21.57 2.95
CA ARG A 45 2.01 -20.45 3.53
C ARG A 45 2.78 -20.83 4.79
N LYS A 46 3.88 -20.13 5.02
CA LYS A 46 4.65 -20.12 6.26
C LYS A 46 4.21 -18.91 7.09
N GLN A 47 3.89 -19.12 8.36
CA GLN A 47 3.43 -18.07 9.27
C GLN A 47 4.32 -18.00 10.50
N PHE A 48 4.69 -16.78 10.89
CA PHE A 48 5.59 -16.54 12.01
C PHE A 48 5.42 -15.15 12.60
N VAL A 49 5.91 -14.99 13.84
CA VAL A 49 6.05 -13.70 14.50
C VAL A 49 7.44 -13.16 14.22
N ILE A 50 7.54 -11.88 13.89
CA ILE A 50 8.79 -11.19 13.60
C ILE A 50 9.10 -10.24 14.75
N ASP A 51 10.27 -10.41 15.34
CA ASP A 51 10.89 -9.45 16.24
C ASP A 51 12.00 -8.73 15.49
N VAL A 52 11.84 -7.41 15.31
CA VAL A 52 12.82 -6.54 14.65
C VAL A 52 13.59 -5.78 15.71
N LEU A 53 14.89 -6.01 15.78
CA LEU A 53 15.83 -5.28 16.63
C LEU A 53 16.52 -4.21 15.79
N HIS A 54 16.42 -2.95 16.22
CA HIS A 54 16.95 -1.78 15.51
C HIS A 54 17.50 -0.77 16.53
N PRO A 55 18.64 -1.07 17.18
CA PRO A 55 19.21 -0.20 18.20
C PRO A 55 19.60 1.15 17.60
N GLY A 56 19.13 2.24 18.20
CA GLY A 56 19.49 3.60 17.80
C GLY A 56 19.07 4.01 16.38
N ARG A 57 18.18 3.25 15.73
CA ARG A 57 17.54 3.58 14.45
C ARG A 57 16.03 3.79 14.70
N PRO A 58 15.34 4.65 13.93
CA PRO A 58 13.88 4.71 13.92
C PRO A 58 13.25 3.40 13.40
N ASN A 59 11.92 3.41 13.28
CA ASN A 59 11.15 2.28 12.78
C ASN A 59 11.62 1.84 11.38
N VAL A 60 11.81 0.53 11.21
CA VAL A 60 12.25 -0.07 9.95
C VAL A 60 11.10 -0.07 8.95
N SER A 61 11.39 0.31 7.71
CA SER A 61 10.40 0.28 6.63
C SER A 61 10.00 -1.16 6.28
N LYS A 62 8.76 -1.35 5.82
CA LYS A 62 8.27 -2.70 5.46
C LYS A 62 8.95 -3.23 4.20
N ALA A 63 9.43 -2.37 3.31
CA ALA A 63 10.16 -2.76 2.10
C ALA A 63 11.48 -3.44 2.47
N GLU A 64 12.28 -2.79 3.33
CA GLU A 64 13.54 -3.36 3.82
C GLU A 64 13.34 -4.70 4.55
N LEU A 65 12.28 -4.82 5.36
CA LEU A 65 11.97 -6.07 6.05
C LEU A 65 11.63 -7.19 5.08
N LYS A 66 10.92 -6.91 3.99
CA LYS A 66 10.64 -7.91 2.96
C LYS A 66 11.90 -8.35 2.23
N GLU A 67 12.78 -7.42 1.88
CA GLU A 67 14.04 -7.75 1.21
C GLU A 67 14.91 -8.64 2.10
N LYS A 68 15.02 -8.32 3.39
CA LYS A 68 15.75 -9.15 4.35
C LYS A 68 15.12 -10.53 4.53
N LEU A 69 13.79 -10.62 4.62
CA LEU A 69 13.09 -11.90 4.72
C LEU A 69 13.20 -12.72 3.43
N ALA A 70 13.19 -12.08 2.27
CA ALA A 70 13.38 -12.74 0.98
C ALA A 70 14.76 -13.37 0.88
N ARG A 71 15.80 -12.66 1.35
CA ARG A 71 17.17 -13.19 1.43
C ARG A 71 17.31 -14.31 2.47
N MET A 72 16.72 -14.15 3.66
CA MET A 72 16.82 -15.13 4.75
C MET A 72 16.15 -16.47 4.44
N TYR A 73 15.05 -16.46 3.71
CA TYR A 73 14.25 -17.65 3.40
C TYR A 73 14.26 -18.04 1.92
N GLU A 74 15.14 -17.42 1.13
CA GLU A 74 15.33 -17.67 -0.30
C GLU A 74 14.00 -17.68 -1.08
N VAL A 75 13.21 -16.64 -0.86
CA VAL A 75 11.92 -16.50 -1.55
C VAL A 75 12.15 -15.85 -2.90
N LYS A 76 11.69 -16.51 -3.98
CA LYS A 76 11.83 -16.04 -5.37
C LYS A 76 11.24 -14.64 -5.56
N ASP A 77 10.03 -14.43 -5.04
CA ASP A 77 9.28 -13.18 -5.22
C ASP A 77 9.07 -12.43 -3.88
N PRO A 78 9.63 -11.21 -3.71
CA PRO A 78 9.38 -10.38 -2.52
C PRO A 78 7.90 -9.99 -2.34
N ASN A 79 7.11 -10.05 -3.41
CA ASN A 79 5.69 -9.76 -3.41
C ASN A 79 4.84 -10.85 -2.77
N ALA A 80 5.37 -12.07 -2.64
CA ALA A 80 4.73 -13.18 -1.90
C ALA A 80 4.88 -13.05 -0.38
N ILE A 81 5.69 -12.09 0.10
CA ILE A 81 5.94 -11.83 1.52
C ILE A 81 5.06 -10.70 2.02
N PHE A 82 4.26 -10.99 3.04
CA PHE A 82 3.37 -10.03 3.69
C PHE A 82 3.80 -9.81 5.14
N VAL A 83 4.04 -8.55 5.48
CA VAL A 83 4.45 -8.16 6.83
C VAL A 83 3.48 -7.12 7.38
N PHE A 84 2.83 -7.42 8.52
CA PHE A 84 1.73 -6.61 9.05
C PHE A 84 1.69 -6.55 10.57
N LYS A 85 0.87 -5.61 11.09
CA LYS A 85 0.62 -5.38 12.52
C LYS A 85 1.91 -5.24 13.34
N PHE A 86 2.81 -4.36 12.87
CA PHE A 86 3.97 -3.96 13.67
C PHE A 86 3.53 -3.08 14.83
N ARG A 87 3.99 -3.43 16.03
CA ARG A 87 3.90 -2.64 17.26
C ARG A 87 5.31 -2.44 17.79
N THR A 88 5.70 -1.19 17.97
CA THR A 88 6.93 -0.78 18.63
C THR A 88 6.76 -0.94 20.13
N HIS A 89 7.77 -1.48 20.82
CA HIS A 89 7.78 -1.49 22.28
C HIS A 89 8.00 -0.07 22.83
N PHE A 90 7.48 0.18 24.03
CA PHE A 90 7.78 1.40 24.76
C PHE A 90 9.28 1.47 25.05
N GLY A 91 9.90 2.64 24.85
CA GLY A 91 11.35 2.80 24.90
C GLY A 91 12.08 2.52 23.58
N GLY A 92 11.40 2.02 22.54
CA GLY A 92 11.99 1.85 21.20
C GLY A 92 12.95 0.66 21.08
N GLY A 93 13.71 0.60 19.99
CA GLY A 93 14.75 -0.42 19.72
C GLY A 93 14.25 -1.82 19.36
N LYS A 94 13.02 -2.18 19.75
CA LYS A 94 12.36 -3.44 19.40
C LYS A 94 10.96 -3.22 18.85
N SER A 95 10.64 -3.90 17.76
CA SER A 95 9.28 -3.96 17.19
C SER A 95 8.85 -5.39 16.97
N THR A 96 7.60 -5.69 17.28
CA THR A 96 6.99 -7.00 17.04
C THR A 96 5.96 -6.91 15.94
N GLY A 97 5.93 -7.86 15.02
CA GLY A 97 4.95 -7.95 13.95
C GLY A 97 4.69 -9.38 13.52
N PHE A 98 3.86 -9.54 12.50
CA PHE A 98 3.57 -10.84 11.90
C PHE A 98 4.08 -10.88 10.47
N GLY A 99 4.61 -12.05 10.09
CA GLY A 99 5.08 -12.35 8.74
C GLY A 99 4.35 -13.55 8.16
N LEU A 100 3.97 -13.44 6.90
CA LEU A 100 3.45 -14.53 6.08
C LEU A 100 4.29 -14.62 4.81
N ILE A 101 4.74 -15.82 4.48
CA ILE A 101 5.41 -16.13 3.22
C ILE A 101 4.53 -17.14 2.49
N TYR A 102 4.01 -16.78 1.32
CA TYR A 102 3.30 -17.70 0.45
C TYR A 102 4.27 -18.36 -0.52
N ASP A 103 3.93 -19.57 -0.98
CA ASP A 103 4.72 -20.26 -2.01
C ASP A 103 4.57 -19.58 -3.39
N SER A 104 3.40 -18.97 -3.66
CA SER A 104 3.12 -18.24 -4.90
C SER A 104 2.29 -16.97 -4.67
N VAL A 105 2.41 -16.02 -5.61
CA VAL A 105 1.64 -14.75 -5.59
C VAL A 105 0.14 -15.01 -5.83
N GLU A 106 -0.21 -16.04 -6.60
CA GLU A 106 -1.60 -16.42 -6.85
C GLU A 106 -2.30 -16.89 -5.58
N ASN A 107 -1.62 -17.70 -4.78
CA ASN A 107 -2.13 -18.14 -3.49
C ASN A 107 -2.31 -16.95 -2.54
N ALA A 108 -1.36 -16.01 -2.54
CA ALA A 108 -1.49 -14.78 -1.77
C ALA A 108 -2.75 -13.98 -2.15
N LYS A 109 -3.07 -13.84 -3.45
CA LYS A 109 -4.29 -13.14 -3.91
C LYS A 109 -5.60 -13.82 -3.48
N LYS A 110 -5.61 -15.16 -3.38
CA LYS A 110 -6.79 -15.94 -2.98
C LYS A 110 -7.09 -15.82 -1.48
N TYR A 111 -6.05 -15.92 -0.65
CA TYR A 111 -6.22 -16.03 0.81
C TYR A 111 -6.08 -14.70 1.56
N GLU A 112 -5.35 -13.71 1.03
CA GLU A 112 -5.19 -12.45 1.74
C GLU A 112 -6.45 -11.58 1.65
N PRO A 113 -6.79 -10.88 2.74
CA PRO A 113 -7.79 -9.83 2.70
C PRO A 113 -7.43 -8.72 1.70
N LYS A 114 -8.42 -8.24 0.94
CA LYS A 114 -8.26 -7.20 -0.10
C LYS A 114 -7.50 -5.96 0.35
N TYR A 115 -7.70 -5.50 1.58
CA TYR A 115 -7.02 -4.29 2.07
C TYR A 115 -5.49 -4.44 2.15
N ARG A 116 -4.97 -5.66 2.30
CA ARG A 116 -3.53 -5.94 2.29
C ARG A 116 -2.98 -5.99 0.89
N LEU A 117 -3.74 -6.58 -0.04
CA LEU A 117 -3.39 -6.59 -1.47
C LEU A 117 -3.27 -5.17 -2.03
N ILE A 118 -4.22 -4.30 -1.70
CA ILE A 118 -4.19 -2.89 -2.11
C ILE A 118 -2.97 -2.16 -1.53
N ARG A 119 -2.66 -2.37 -0.24
CA ARG A 119 -1.45 -1.79 0.39
C ARG A 119 -0.15 -2.30 -0.21
N ASN A 120 -0.19 -3.49 -0.81
CA ASN A 120 0.95 -4.10 -1.47
C ASN A 120 1.06 -3.74 -2.97
N GLY A 121 0.07 -3.03 -3.52
CA GLY A 121 -0.01 -2.70 -4.94
C GLY A 121 -0.47 -3.84 -5.85
N LEU A 122 -1.00 -4.95 -5.29
CA LEU A 122 -1.44 -6.11 -6.08
C LEU A 122 -2.91 -6.04 -6.53
N ASP A 123 -3.69 -5.16 -5.92
CA ASP A 123 -5.11 -4.94 -6.25
C ASP A 123 -5.44 -3.44 -6.20
N THR A 124 -6.46 -3.03 -6.92
CA THR A 124 -6.89 -1.63 -6.99
C THR A 124 -7.99 -1.35 -5.97
N LYS A 125 -7.97 -0.14 -5.39
CA LYS A 125 -9.00 0.28 -4.45
C LYS A 125 -10.29 0.58 -5.21
N VAL A 126 -11.37 -0.11 -4.86
CA VAL A 126 -12.71 0.22 -5.39
C VAL A 126 -13.31 1.37 -4.58
N GLU A 127 -13.35 2.55 -5.18
CA GLU A 127 -13.95 3.73 -4.56
C GLU A 127 -15.45 3.77 -4.87
N LYS A 128 -16.26 3.19 -3.96
CA LYS A 128 -17.73 3.27 -4.04
C LYS A 128 -18.30 3.66 -2.71
N SER A 129 -19.16 4.69 -2.71
CA SER A 129 -19.88 5.09 -1.50
C SER A 129 -20.99 4.09 -1.16
N ARG A 130 -21.03 3.68 0.11
CA ARG A 130 -22.08 2.80 0.65
C ARG A 130 -23.47 3.43 0.51
N LYS A 131 -23.58 4.76 0.59
CA LYS A 131 -24.85 5.51 0.43
C LYS A 131 -25.39 5.37 -0.99
N GLN A 132 -24.57 5.67 -2.00
CA GLN A 132 -24.94 5.58 -3.42
C GLN A 132 -25.38 4.16 -3.82
N MET A 133 -24.70 3.13 -3.29
CA MET A 133 -25.08 1.73 -3.53
C MET A 133 -26.45 1.38 -2.92
N LYS A 134 -26.71 1.83 -1.69
CA LYS A 134 -28.00 1.60 -1.01
C LYS A 134 -29.15 2.34 -1.71
N GLU A 135 -28.94 3.60 -2.08
CA GLU A 135 -29.94 4.39 -2.81
C GLU A 135 -30.26 3.81 -4.18
N ARG A 136 -29.23 3.33 -4.91
CA ARG A 136 -29.44 2.62 -6.19
C ARG A 136 -30.25 1.35 -5.99
N LYS A 137 -29.95 0.57 -4.93
CA LYS A 137 -30.70 -0.65 -4.60
C LYS A 137 -32.17 -0.34 -4.28
N ASN A 138 -32.45 0.71 -3.52
CA ASN A 138 -33.81 1.12 -3.17
C ASN A 138 -34.60 1.61 -4.39
N ARG A 139 -33.98 2.37 -5.31
CA ARG A 139 -34.59 2.75 -6.58
C ARG A 139 -34.90 1.54 -7.46
N ALA A 140 -33.98 0.60 -7.57
CA ALA A 140 -34.15 -0.61 -8.38
C ALA A 140 -35.24 -1.55 -7.86
N LYS A 141 -35.54 -1.53 -6.55
CA LYS A 141 -36.65 -2.30 -5.95
C LYS A 141 -38.04 -1.77 -6.34
N LYS A 142 -38.17 -0.48 -6.67
CA LYS A 142 -39.46 0.14 -7.03
C LYS A 142 -39.92 -0.24 -8.45
N ILE A 143 -39.01 -0.65 -9.32
CA ILE A 143 -39.26 -0.90 -10.75
C ILE A 143 -39.42 -2.41 -10.98
N ARG A 144 -40.43 -2.83 -11.74
CA ARG A 144 -40.76 -4.24 -12.03
C ARG A 144 -40.75 -4.54 -13.54
N GLY A 145 -40.64 -5.81 -13.89
CA GLY A 145 -40.71 -6.30 -15.28
C GLY A 145 -39.64 -5.73 -16.20
N VAL A 146 -39.96 -5.62 -17.50
CA VAL A 146 -39.06 -5.14 -18.57
C VAL A 146 -38.47 -3.75 -18.29
N LYS A 147 -39.16 -2.91 -17.52
CA LYS A 147 -38.65 -1.58 -17.13
C LYS A 147 -37.41 -1.66 -16.22
N LYS A 148 -37.22 -2.75 -15.46
CA LYS A 148 -36.06 -2.96 -14.58
C LYS A 148 -34.81 -3.34 -15.37
N THR A 149 -34.93 -4.20 -16.38
CA THR A 149 -33.83 -4.60 -17.26
C THR A 149 -33.38 -3.43 -18.13
N LYS A 150 -34.31 -2.70 -18.76
CA LYS A 150 -34.00 -1.51 -19.58
C LYS A 150 -33.21 -0.42 -18.81
N ALA A 151 -33.51 -0.21 -17.53
CA ALA A 151 -32.79 0.76 -16.70
C ALA A 151 -31.33 0.34 -16.40
N GLY A 152 -31.04 -0.96 -16.36
CA GLY A 152 -29.68 -1.49 -16.20
C GLY A 152 -28.86 -1.40 -17.50
N ASP A 153 -29.49 -1.69 -18.63
CA ASP A 153 -28.83 -1.74 -19.94
C ASP A 153 -28.40 -0.34 -20.42
N ALA A 154 -29.23 0.69 -20.23
CA ALA A 154 -28.87 2.07 -20.56
C ALA A 154 -27.61 2.56 -19.81
N ALA A 155 -27.45 2.16 -18.55
CA ALA A 155 -26.27 2.49 -17.73
C ALA A 155 -25.03 1.66 -18.07
N LYS A 156 -25.19 0.55 -18.81
CA LYS A 156 -24.10 -0.31 -19.30
C LYS A 156 -23.62 0.16 -20.67
N ALA A 157 -24.56 0.50 -21.56
CA ALA A 157 -24.29 1.04 -22.90
C ALA A 157 -23.46 2.33 -22.84
N ARG A 158 -23.89 3.34 -22.06
CA ARG A 158 -23.14 4.60 -21.89
C ARG A 158 -21.73 4.41 -21.34
N ARG A 159 -21.51 3.37 -20.51
CA ARG A 159 -20.20 3.09 -19.93
C ARG A 159 -19.25 2.49 -20.96
N ASN A 160 -19.75 1.60 -21.81
CA ASN A 160 -18.99 1.03 -22.93
C ASN A 160 -18.67 2.08 -23.99
N GLU A 161 -19.58 3.01 -24.23
CA GLU A 161 -19.38 4.11 -25.18
C GLU A 161 -18.30 5.10 -24.70
N LEU A 162 -18.33 5.49 -23.42
CA LEU A 162 -17.25 6.28 -22.81
C LEU A 162 -15.91 5.56 -22.83
N LEU A 163 -15.88 4.25 -22.56
CA LEU A 163 -14.66 3.44 -22.64
C LEU A 163 -14.10 3.38 -24.06
N ARG A 164 -14.96 3.32 -25.08
CA ARG A 164 -14.55 3.37 -26.49
C ARG A 164 -13.98 4.74 -26.86
N ILE A 165 -14.62 5.83 -26.44
CA ILE A 165 -14.13 7.20 -26.70
C ILE A 165 -12.75 7.41 -26.04
N VAL A 166 -12.57 6.97 -24.79
CA VAL A 166 -11.28 7.11 -24.09
C VAL A 166 -10.19 6.23 -24.72
N LEU A 167 -10.54 5.07 -25.29
CA LEU A 167 -9.60 4.18 -25.97
C LEU A 167 -9.24 4.64 -27.39
N PHE A 168 -10.06 5.49 -28.02
CA PHE A 168 -9.84 5.99 -29.39
C PHE A 168 -9.17 7.38 -29.43
N CYS A 169 -9.01 8.03 -28.27
CA CYS A 169 -8.44 9.36 -28.12
C CYS A 169 -7.05 9.35 -27.44
N VAL A 170 -6.46 8.17 -27.24
CA VAL A 170 -5.07 7.91 -26.84
C VAL A 170 -4.39 7.15 -27.97
#